data_AF-A0A0F9T8I6-F1
#
_entry.id   AF-A0A0F9T8I6-F1
#
_cell.length_a   1.000
_cell.length_b   1.000
_cell.length_c   1.000
_cell.angle_alpha   90.00
_cell.angle_beta   90.00
_cell.angle_gamma   90.00
#
_symmetry.space_group_name_H-M   'P 1'
#
loop_
_entity.id
_entity.type
_entity.pdbx_description
1 polymer ?
#
loop_
_entity_poly.entity_id
_entity_poly.type
_entity_poly.pdbx_seq_one_letter_code
_entity_poly.pdbx_strand_id
1 'polypeptide(L)'
;MAESDNILEVANDALIKVGQKPVAALTDRPDDLNRIFSTQRDIVLAMAPWTFAMKRSRLTAAGLLDCSSKIITIIGNTDPTADTIADDGTGFVTAGFVGGDRALISGSGNNVGSHPIASVVAATLTSEIYGSLITETLTNDANLKIYAQPANRWSYKYATPSDSVRIWTVNERTDDDQTLWAEEGDYVVTNDIDNDQIHVNYISQVSDPADWSKLFRECLTIKLASELAMSIKESLDEKKMWTKHLDYKLKQAFARNADDGNTVKNIDTSRSSTGWQKAGR
;
A
#
# COMPACT_ATOMS: atom_id res chain seq x y z
N MET A 1 28.34 -10.26 11.55
CA MET A 1 28.42 -10.03 13.01
C MET A 1 27.57 -8.85 13.47
N ALA A 2 27.42 -7.75 12.70
CA ALA A 2 26.63 -6.59 13.16
C ALA A 2 25.09 -6.77 13.16
N GLU A 3 24.56 -7.63 12.29
CA GLU A 3 23.10 -7.80 12.10
C GLU A 3 22.45 -8.62 13.24
N SER A 4 23.09 -9.71 13.67
CA SER A 4 22.60 -10.57 14.76
C SER A 4 22.66 -9.90 16.13
N ASP A 5 23.68 -9.07 16.34
CA ASP A 5 23.97 -8.48 17.65
C ASP A 5 22.93 -7.42 18.02
N ASN A 6 22.47 -6.61 17.06
CA ASN A 6 21.45 -5.60 17.32
C ASN A 6 20.04 -6.20 17.56
N ILE A 7 19.69 -7.32 16.92
CA ILE A 7 18.42 -8.02 17.18
C ILE A 7 18.44 -8.59 18.60
N LEU A 8 19.56 -9.21 18.99
CA LEU A 8 19.76 -9.76 20.32
C LEU A 8 19.68 -8.67 21.40
N GLU A 9 20.22 -7.49 21.17
CA GLU A 9 20.09 -6.34 22.08
C GLU A 9 18.62 -5.95 22.32
N VAL A 10 17.84 -5.74 21.24
CA VAL A 10 16.41 -5.36 21.35
C VAL A 10 15.60 -6.43 22.09
N ALA A 11 15.90 -7.70 21.84
CA ALA A 11 15.28 -8.82 22.52
C ALA A 11 15.65 -8.89 24.01
N ASN A 12 16.93 -8.71 24.34
CA ASN A 12 17.41 -8.67 25.72
C ASN A 12 16.83 -7.49 26.50
N ASP A 13 16.69 -6.32 25.88
CA ASP A 13 16.01 -5.18 26.49
C ASP A 13 14.54 -5.49 26.81
N ALA A 14 13.86 -6.24 25.95
CA ALA A 14 12.48 -6.66 26.18
C ALA A 14 12.39 -7.65 27.35
N LEU A 15 13.33 -8.60 27.44
CA LEU A 15 13.46 -9.54 28.55
C LEU A 15 13.69 -8.82 29.88
N ILE A 16 14.59 -7.84 29.90
CA ILE A 16 14.87 -7.04 31.10
C ILE A 16 13.61 -6.29 31.56
N LYS A 17 12.83 -5.71 30.63
CA LYS A 17 11.57 -5.04 30.96
C LYS A 17 10.55 -5.96 31.62
N VAL A 18 10.53 -7.25 31.26
CA VAL A 18 9.70 -8.26 31.93
C VAL A 18 10.42 -8.97 33.08
N GLY A 19 11.58 -8.47 33.55
CA GLY A 19 12.30 -9.03 34.70
C GLY A 19 12.97 -10.38 34.45
N GLN A 20 13.16 -10.76 33.18
CA GLN A 20 13.91 -11.95 32.78
C GLN A 20 15.40 -11.63 32.62
N LYS A 21 16.25 -12.65 32.73
CA LYS A 21 17.69 -12.50 32.50
C LYS A 21 17.97 -12.42 30.98
N PRO A 22 18.96 -11.61 30.56
CA PRO A 22 19.46 -11.61 29.18
C PRO A 22 19.98 -12.99 28.76
N VAL A 23 19.97 -13.24 27.45
CA VAL A 23 20.49 -14.45 26.82
C VAL A 23 21.64 -14.14 25.88
N ALA A 24 22.50 -15.15 25.64
CA ALA A 24 23.64 -15.03 24.74
C ALA A 24 23.24 -15.26 23.28
N ALA A 25 22.21 -16.08 23.04
CA ALA A 25 21.57 -16.25 21.74
C ALA A 25 20.04 -16.35 21.88
N LEU A 26 19.31 -15.90 20.86
CA LEU A 26 17.84 -15.99 20.83
C LEU A 26 17.34 -17.44 20.82
N THR A 27 18.18 -18.38 20.38
CA THR A 27 17.89 -19.82 20.37
C THR A 27 17.97 -20.46 21.76
N ASP A 28 18.53 -19.76 22.75
CA ASP A 28 18.72 -20.30 24.11
C ASP A 28 17.41 -20.38 24.90
N ARG A 29 16.28 -19.98 24.30
CA ARG A 29 14.98 -19.92 24.99
C ARG A 29 13.90 -20.73 24.28
N PRO A 30 13.00 -21.35 25.05
CA PRO A 30 11.85 -22.09 24.53
C PRO A 30 10.61 -21.22 24.26
N ASP A 31 10.65 -19.91 24.54
CA ASP A 31 9.51 -18.98 24.45
C ASP A 31 9.32 -18.36 23.04
N ASP A 32 10.00 -18.92 22.02
CA ASP A 32 9.83 -18.58 20.61
C ASP A 32 10.06 -17.10 20.27
N LEU A 33 10.81 -16.34 21.08
CA LEU A 33 11.09 -14.92 20.84
C LEU A 33 11.69 -14.66 19.45
N ASN A 34 12.60 -15.55 19.01
CA ASN A 34 13.17 -15.51 17.67
C ASN A 34 12.12 -15.67 16.56
N ARG A 35 11.13 -16.55 16.79
CA ARG A 35 10.05 -16.84 15.82
C ARG A 35 9.11 -15.66 15.64
N ILE A 36 8.82 -14.93 16.71
CA ILE A 36 7.87 -13.80 16.66
C ILE A 36 8.52 -12.48 16.27
N PHE A 37 9.84 -12.36 16.34
CA PHE A 37 10.54 -11.08 16.19
C PHE A 37 10.24 -10.39 14.85
N SER A 38 10.38 -11.11 13.73
CA SER A 38 10.14 -10.55 12.39
C SER A 38 8.68 -10.08 12.24
N THR A 39 7.73 -10.89 12.72
CA THR A 39 6.31 -10.53 12.73
C THR A 39 6.05 -9.28 13.57
N GLN A 40 6.64 -9.17 14.77
CA GLN A 40 6.46 -7.99 15.60
C GLN A 40 7.13 -6.74 15.01
N ARG A 41 8.28 -6.89 14.36
CA ARG A 41 8.93 -5.79 13.62
C ARG A 41 8.00 -5.25 12.54
N ASP A 42 7.43 -6.12 11.71
CA ASP A 42 6.58 -5.71 10.59
C ASP A 42 5.26 -5.08 11.09
N ILE A 43 4.69 -5.61 12.18
CA ILE A 43 3.54 -4.99 12.86
C ILE A 43 3.89 -3.57 13.33
N VAL A 44 5.03 -3.38 14.00
CA VAL A 44 5.43 -2.06 14.51
C VAL A 44 5.76 -1.10 13.37
N LEU A 45 6.33 -1.59 12.25
CA LEU A 45 6.52 -0.79 11.03
C LEU A 45 5.17 -0.28 10.50
N ALA A 46 4.15 -1.13 10.44
CA ALA A 46 2.81 -0.75 9.97
C ALA A 46 2.08 0.26 10.88
N MET A 47 2.45 0.36 12.16
CA MET A 47 1.72 1.13 13.17
C MET A 47 1.90 2.65 13.08
N ALA A 48 2.97 3.15 12.45
CA ALA A 48 3.26 4.58 12.37
C ALA A 48 4.08 4.95 11.12
N PRO A 49 4.04 6.23 10.69
CA PRO A 49 4.82 6.70 9.55
C PRO A 49 6.28 6.94 9.96
N TRP A 50 7.07 5.87 9.96
CA TRP A 50 8.49 5.94 10.30
C TRP A 50 9.30 6.57 9.16
N THR A 51 9.90 7.73 9.42
CA THR A 51 10.67 8.47 8.40
C THR A 51 11.81 7.66 7.79
N PHE A 52 12.50 6.83 8.58
CA PHE A 52 13.60 5.97 8.09
C PHE A 52 13.13 4.84 7.15
N ALA A 53 11.86 4.44 7.23
CA ALA A 53 11.27 3.38 6.43
C ALA A 53 10.34 3.91 5.33
N MET A 54 10.04 5.21 5.33
CA MET A 54 9.15 5.85 4.37
C MET A 54 9.82 5.92 2.99
N LYS A 55 9.16 5.36 1.97
CA LYS A 55 9.59 5.42 0.57
C LYS A 55 8.50 6.00 -0.31
N ARG A 56 8.91 6.54 -1.46
CA ARG A 56 8.01 7.03 -2.51
C ARG A 56 8.15 6.17 -3.75
N SER A 57 7.03 5.88 -4.42
CA SER A 57 7.05 5.19 -5.71
C SER A 57 5.96 5.71 -6.62
N ARG A 58 6.22 5.67 -7.93
CA ARG A 58 5.22 5.89 -8.98
C ARG A 58 4.83 4.52 -9.51
N LEU A 59 3.55 4.15 -9.34
CA LEU A 59 3.04 2.86 -9.78
C LEU A 59 2.26 3.04 -11.08
N THR A 60 2.34 2.03 -11.96
CA THR A 60 1.53 1.95 -13.18
C THR A 60 0.46 0.89 -13.00
N ALA A 61 -0.71 1.09 -13.60
CA ALA A 61 -1.84 0.18 -13.47
C ALA A 61 -1.43 -1.25 -13.83
N ALA A 62 -1.51 -2.16 -12.86
CA ALA A 62 -1.13 -3.56 -13.03
C ALA A 62 -2.14 -4.33 -13.90
N GLY A 63 -3.36 -3.80 -14.02
CA GLY A 63 -4.44 -4.35 -14.82
C GLY A 63 -4.51 -3.84 -16.27
N LEU A 64 -3.57 -3.00 -16.72
CA LEU A 64 -3.67 -2.34 -18.02
C LEU A 64 -3.12 -3.22 -19.15
N LEU A 65 -3.96 -3.47 -20.17
CA LEU A 65 -3.52 -3.95 -21.47
C LEU A 65 -3.14 -2.75 -22.37
N ASP A 66 -1.85 -2.61 -22.69
CA ASP A 66 -1.37 -1.65 -23.67
C ASP A 66 -1.75 -2.10 -25.10
N CYS A 67 -2.65 -1.35 -25.74
CA CYS A 67 -3.15 -1.66 -27.07
C CYS A 67 -2.40 -0.94 -28.21
N SER A 68 -1.36 -0.16 -27.89
CA SER A 68 -0.58 0.63 -28.87
C SER A 68 0.14 -0.21 -29.92
N SER A 69 0.35 -1.50 -29.65
CA SER A 69 1.00 -2.47 -30.55
C SER A 69 0.19 -3.77 -30.68
N LYS A 70 -1.13 -3.67 -30.51
CA LYS A 70 -2.06 -4.80 -30.51
C LYS A 70 -3.13 -4.68 -31.57
N ILE A 71 -3.56 -5.82 -32.11
CA ILE A 71 -4.85 -5.94 -32.77
C ILE A 71 -5.87 -6.39 -31.72
N ILE A 72 -6.87 -5.55 -31.47
CA ILE A 72 -8.03 -5.88 -30.62
C ILE A 72 -9.24 -6.07 -31.51
N THR A 73 -9.84 -7.26 -31.44
CA THR A 73 -11.09 -7.60 -32.14
C THR A 73 -12.20 -7.76 -31.12
N ILE A 74 -13.19 -6.88 -31.18
CA ILE A 74 -14.41 -6.96 -30.38
C ILE A 74 -15.50 -7.52 -31.28
N ILE A 75 -16.19 -8.56 -30.80
CA ILE A 75 -17.30 -9.19 -31.51
C ILE A 75 -18.55 -9.07 -30.64
N GLY A 76 -19.49 -8.28 -31.13
CA GLY A 76 -20.87 -8.24 -30.63
C GLY A 76 -21.68 -9.35 -31.28
N ASN A 77 -22.21 -10.26 -30.47
CA ASN A 77 -23.01 -11.39 -30.91
C ASN A 77 -24.48 -11.20 -30.52
N THR A 78 -25.37 -11.98 -31.10
CA THR A 78 -26.77 -12.04 -30.65
C THR A 78 -26.94 -13.14 -29.62
N ASP A 79 -27.85 -12.93 -28.67
CA ASP A 79 -28.32 -13.95 -27.71
C ASP A 79 -28.62 -15.29 -28.43
N PRO A 80 -28.08 -16.44 -27.98
CA PRO A 80 -27.40 -16.70 -26.70
C PRO A 80 -25.86 -16.78 -26.78
N THR A 81 -25.25 -16.24 -27.84
CA THR A 81 -23.79 -16.31 -27.99
C THR A 81 -23.16 -15.11 -27.29
N ALA A 82 -22.24 -15.36 -26.35
CA ALA A 82 -21.53 -14.32 -25.60
C ALA A 82 -20.70 -13.41 -26.51
N ASP A 83 -20.65 -12.13 -26.17
CA ASP A 83 -19.74 -11.19 -26.83
C ASP A 83 -18.29 -11.50 -26.42
N THR A 84 -17.33 -11.21 -27.30
CA THR A 84 -15.92 -11.50 -27.04
C THR A 84 -15.02 -10.31 -27.36
N ILE A 85 -13.97 -10.15 -26.57
CA ILE A 85 -12.87 -9.23 -26.84
C ILE A 85 -11.61 -10.08 -26.97
N ALA A 86 -10.98 -10.04 -28.13
CA ALA A 86 -9.77 -10.78 -28.42
C ALA A 86 -8.58 -9.84 -28.67
N ASP A 87 -7.41 -10.19 -28.15
CA ASP A 87 -6.12 -9.63 -28.55
C ASP A 87 -5.40 -10.62 -29.48
N ASP A 88 -4.28 -10.19 -30.04
CA ASP A 88 -3.44 -11.00 -30.94
C ASP A 88 -2.45 -11.93 -30.21
N GLY A 89 -2.58 -12.14 -28.89
CA GLY A 89 -1.58 -12.84 -28.09
C GLY A 89 -2.08 -13.40 -26.76
N THR A 90 -1.40 -13.10 -25.67
CA THR A 90 -1.77 -13.57 -24.32
C THR A 90 -1.90 -12.41 -23.33
N GLY A 91 -2.23 -11.22 -23.85
CA GLY A 91 -2.18 -9.96 -23.09
C GLY A 91 -3.15 -9.95 -21.91
N PHE A 92 -4.36 -10.51 -22.06
CA PHE A 92 -5.36 -10.49 -21.00
C PHE A 92 -4.96 -11.26 -19.74
N VAL A 93 -4.47 -12.50 -19.87
CA VAL A 93 -4.03 -13.27 -18.70
C VAL A 93 -2.82 -12.61 -18.04
N THR A 94 -1.91 -12.07 -18.86
CA THR A 94 -0.69 -11.39 -18.37
C THR A 94 -1.02 -10.09 -17.64
N ALA A 95 -2.02 -9.34 -18.12
CA ALA A 95 -2.54 -8.14 -17.49
C ALA A 95 -3.50 -8.43 -16.32
N GLY A 96 -3.65 -9.70 -15.92
CA GLY A 96 -4.38 -10.08 -14.71
C GLY A 96 -5.90 -9.94 -14.81
N PHE A 97 -6.48 -10.12 -15.99
CA PHE A 97 -7.93 -10.27 -16.17
C PHE A 97 -8.37 -11.66 -15.68
N VAL A 98 -9.50 -11.70 -14.97
CA VAL A 98 -10.10 -12.94 -14.44
C VAL A 98 -11.61 -12.92 -14.65
N GLY A 99 -12.25 -14.10 -14.64
CA GLY A 99 -13.72 -14.19 -14.66
C GLY A 99 -14.33 -13.68 -13.36
N GLY A 100 -15.51 -13.07 -13.44
CA GLY A 100 -16.20 -12.39 -12.34
C GLY A 100 -15.80 -10.93 -12.13
N ASP A 101 -14.69 -10.49 -12.72
CA ASP A 101 -14.26 -9.09 -12.76
C ASP A 101 -14.87 -8.36 -13.97
N ARG A 102 -14.41 -7.14 -14.24
CA ARG A 102 -14.88 -6.28 -15.32
C ARG A 102 -13.73 -5.85 -16.22
N ALA A 103 -14.03 -5.57 -17.48
CA ALA A 103 -13.13 -4.92 -18.43
C ALA A 103 -13.58 -3.47 -18.59
N LEU A 104 -12.77 -2.52 -18.11
CA LEU A 104 -12.98 -1.11 -18.37
C LEU A 104 -12.29 -0.73 -19.67
N ILE A 105 -13.08 -0.38 -20.69
CA ILE A 105 -12.58 0.03 -22.00
C ILE A 105 -12.66 1.55 -22.11
N SER A 106 -11.57 2.17 -22.56
CA SER A 106 -11.52 3.59 -22.90
C SER A 106 -10.84 3.80 -24.25
N GLY A 107 -11.15 4.90 -24.94
CA GLY A 107 -10.56 5.23 -26.25
C GLY A 107 -11.15 4.52 -27.46
N SER A 108 -11.95 3.46 -27.26
CA SER A 108 -12.76 2.85 -28.31
C SER A 108 -13.82 3.83 -28.86
N GLY A 109 -14.23 3.66 -30.12
CA GLY A 109 -15.33 4.42 -30.72
C GLY A 109 -16.72 3.94 -30.30
N ASN A 110 -16.88 2.66 -29.94
CA ASN A 110 -18.19 2.03 -29.76
C ASN A 110 -18.41 1.37 -28.40
N ASN A 111 -17.34 0.91 -27.74
CA ASN A 111 -17.41 0.01 -26.59
C ASN A 111 -16.87 0.64 -25.30
N VAL A 112 -16.85 1.97 -25.20
CA VAL A 112 -16.38 2.67 -23.99
C VAL A 112 -17.26 2.31 -22.78
N GLY A 113 -16.62 2.00 -21.67
CA GLY A 113 -17.31 1.68 -20.42
C GLY A 113 -16.84 0.37 -19.81
N SER A 114 -17.56 -0.05 -18.77
CA SER A 114 -17.21 -1.20 -17.95
C SER A 114 -18.09 -2.41 -18.29
N HIS A 115 -17.47 -3.51 -18.71
CA HIS A 115 -18.16 -4.70 -19.21
C HIS A 115 -17.85 -5.93 -18.34
N PRO A 116 -18.85 -6.72 -17.91
CA PRO A 116 -18.62 -7.89 -17.04
C PRO A 116 -17.96 -9.05 -17.80
N ILE A 117 -17.06 -9.76 -17.12
CA ILE A 117 -16.27 -10.85 -17.72
C ILE A 117 -16.71 -12.20 -17.16
N ALA A 118 -17.24 -13.08 -18.01
CA ALA A 118 -17.63 -14.43 -17.63
C ALA A 118 -16.40 -15.34 -17.48
N SER A 119 -15.48 -15.26 -18.43
CA SER A 119 -14.26 -16.07 -18.44
C SER A 119 -13.14 -15.40 -19.22
N VAL A 120 -11.91 -15.79 -18.89
CA VAL A 120 -10.69 -15.32 -19.53
C VAL A 120 -9.84 -16.52 -19.91
N VAL A 121 -9.41 -16.55 -21.16
CA VAL A 121 -8.40 -17.48 -21.67
C VAL A 121 -7.26 -16.69 -22.31
N ALA A 122 -6.21 -17.39 -22.73
CA ALA A 122 -5.19 -16.80 -23.58
C ALA A 122 -5.88 -16.13 -24.78
N ALA A 123 -5.57 -14.86 -25.00
CA ALA A 123 -6.11 -14.01 -26.05
C ALA A 123 -7.55 -13.52 -25.94
N THR A 124 -8.42 -14.06 -25.07
CA THR A 124 -9.86 -13.79 -25.18
C THR A 124 -10.54 -13.57 -23.84
N LEU A 125 -11.30 -12.46 -23.75
CA LEU A 125 -12.31 -12.20 -22.74
C LEU A 125 -13.69 -12.56 -23.30
N THR A 126 -14.48 -13.28 -22.52
CA THR A 126 -15.89 -13.56 -22.85
C THR A 126 -16.79 -12.76 -21.92
N SER A 127 -17.74 -12.01 -22.48
CA SER A 127 -18.70 -11.19 -21.73
C SER A 127 -19.75 -12.05 -21.01
N GLU A 128 -20.24 -11.59 -19.85
CA GLU A 128 -21.43 -12.19 -19.19
C GLU A 128 -22.76 -11.79 -19.86
N ILE A 129 -22.76 -10.70 -20.62
CA ILE A 129 -23.94 -10.14 -21.27
C ILE A 129 -23.86 -10.37 -22.78
N TYR A 130 -25.00 -10.69 -23.39
CA TYR A 130 -25.17 -10.92 -24.82
C TYR A 130 -25.61 -9.65 -25.55
N GLY A 131 -25.01 -9.36 -26.71
CA GLY A 131 -25.45 -8.28 -27.60
C GLY A 131 -25.27 -6.87 -27.05
N SER A 132 -24.34 -6.68 -26.13
CA SER A 132 -24.02 -5.38 -25.53
C SER A 132 -22.78 -4.74 -26.16
N LEU A 133 -21.85 -5.54 -26.69
CA LEU A 133 -20.70 -5.04 -27.43
C LEU A 133 -21.07 -4.83 -28.91
N ILE A 134 -20.42 -3.85 -29.53
CA ILE A 134 -20.53 -3.55 -30.96
C ILE A 134 -19.28 -4.07 -31.64
N THR A 135 -19.45 -4.85 -32.71
CA THR A 135 -18.32 -5.42 -33.45
C THR A 135 -17.42 -4.34 -34.02
N GLU A 136 -16.14 -4.36 -33.65
CA GLU A 136 -15.11 -3.46 -34.16
C GLU A 136 -13.73 -4.14 -34.13
N THR A 137 -12.80 -3.62 -34.92
CA THR A 137 -11.40 -4.03 -34.89
C THR A 137 -10.53 -2.80 -34.81
N LEU A 138 -9.69 -2.75 -33.78
CA LEU A 138 -8.79 -1.64 -33.47
C LEU A 138 -7.36 -2.18 -33.61
N THR A 139 -6.51 -1.48 -34.35
CA THR A 139 -5.13 -1.93 -34.66
C THR A 139 -4.14 -0.86 -34.23
N ASN A 140 -3.23 -1.23 -33.34
CA ASN A 140 -2.17 -0.37 -32.82
C ASN A 140 -2.70 0.98 -32.32
N ASP A 141 -3.84 0.95 -31.65
CA ASP A 141 -4.51 2.17 -31.18
C ASP A 141 -3.94 2.58 -29.83
N ALA A 142 -3.13 3.64 -29.84
CA ALA A 142 -2.51 4.19 -28.64
C ALA A 142 -3.51 4.84 -27.67
N ASN A 143 -4.73 5.17 -28.12
CA ASN A 143 -5.79 5.70 -27.27
C ASN A 143 -6.61 4.58 -26.62
N LEU A 144 -6.62 3.38 -27.22
CA LEU A 144 -7.34 2.24 -26.67
C LEU A 144 -6.62 1.73 -25.42
N LYS A 145 -7.36 1.68 -24.31
CA LYS A 145 -6.89 1.08 -23.06
C LYS A 145 -7.97 0.19 -22.50
N ILE A 146 -7.57 -1.01 -22.08
CA ILE A 146 -8.45 -1.97 -21.43
C ILE A 146 -7.86 -2.29 -20.07
N TYR A 147 -8.60 -2.02 -19.00
CA TYR A 147 -8.17 -2.28 -17.63
C TYR A 147 -8.93 -3.47 -17.05
N ALA A 148 -8.19 -4.36 -16.37
CA ALA A 148 -8.72 -5.38 -15.49
C ALA A 148 -9.26 -4.70 -14.23
N GLN A 149 -10.55 -4.40 -14.28
CA GLN A 149 -11.29 -3.68 -13.25
C GLN A 149 -11.88 -4.69 -12.24
N PRO A 150 -11.68 -4.50 -10.92
CA PRO A 150 -12.34 -5.31 -9.90
C PRO A 150 -13.86 -5.31 -10.03
N ALA A 151 -14.51 -6.39 -9.58
CA ALA A 151 -15.97 -6.57 -9.68
C ALA A 151 -16.82 -5.38 -9.19
N ASN A 152 -16.36 -4.61 -8.20
CA ASN A 152 -17.07 -3.44 -7.70
C ASN A 152 -16.12 -2.36 -7.14
N ARG A 153 -16.70 -1.17 -6.92
CA ARG A 153 -16.14 0.03 -6.24
C ARG A 153 -14.96 0.70 -6.94
N TRP A 154 -13.96 -0.06 -7.34
CA TRP A 154 -12.70 0.41 -7.87
C TRP A 154 -12.60 0.13 -9.37
N SER A 155 -11.92 1.04 -10.08
CA SER A 155 -11.72 0.95 -11.53
C SER A 155 -10.31 0.49 -11.88
N TYR A 156 -9.35 0.77 -11.00
CA TYR A 156 -7.93 0.55 -11.27
C TYR A 156 -7.26 -0.15 -10.09
N LYS A 157 -6.31 -1.03 -10.41
CA LYS A 157 -5.45 -1.76 -9.46
C LYS A 157 -3.98 -1.58 -9.80
N TYR A 158 -3.15 -1.48 -8.78
CA TYR A 158 -1.71 -1.22 -8.88
C TYR A 158 -0.97 -2.16 -7.94
N ALA A 159 0.03 -2.88 -8.45
CA ALA A 159 0.82 -3.78 -7.61
C ALA A 159 1.59 -2.97 -6.56
N THR A 160 1.46 -3.35 -5.29
CA THR A 160 2.23 -2.72 -4.22
C THR A 160 3.72 -3.06 -4.38
N PRO A 161 4.64 -2.17 -3.96
CA PRO A 161 6.06 -2.51 -3.91
C PRO A 161 6.29 -3.78 -3.09
N SER A 162 7.21 -4.65 -3.52
CA SER A 162 7.45 -5.96 -2.90
C SER A 162 7.98 -5.89 -1.47
N ASP A 163 8.58 -4.75 -1.09
CA ASP A 163 9.05 -4.45 0.26
C ASP A 163 8.04 -3.61 1.05
N SER A 164 6.83 -3.35 0.54
CA SER A 164 5.82 -2.56 1.24
C SER A 164 5.19 -3.34 2.38
N VAL A 165 5.26 -2.77 3.58
CA VAL A 165 4.52 -3.25 4.77
C VAL A 165 3.13 -2.60 4.85
N ARG A 166 3.01 -1.34 4.37
CA ARG A 166 1.78 -0.57 4.42
C ARG A 166 1.85 0.62 3.46
N ILE A 167 0.80 0.85 2.68
CA ILE A 167 0.61 2.12 1.95
C ILE A 167 0.19 3.22 2.93
N TRP A 168 0.90 4.35 2.89
CA TRP A 168 0.63 5.49 3.75
C TRP A 168 -0.28 6.53 3.07
N THR A 169 0.00 6.85 1.81
CA THR A 169 -0.82 7.77 1.01
C THR A 169 -0.83 7.37 -0.45
N VAL A 170 -1.94 7.62 -1.13
CA VAL A 170 -2.05 7.59 -2.60
C VAL A 170 -2.33 9.02 -3.06
N ASN A 171 -1.58 9.49 -4.06
CA ASN A 171 -1.61 10.86 -4.59
C ASN A 171 -1.61 11.93 -3.48
N GLU A 172 -0.71 11.75 -2.51
CA GLU A 172 -0.54 12.65 -1.35
C GLU A 172 -1.73 12.71 -0.37
N ARG A 173 -2.71 11.82 -0.53
CA ARG A 173 -3.89 11.75 0.34
C ARG A 173 -3.82 10.52 1.25
N THR A 174 -3.93 10.75 2.56
CA THR A 174 -4.32 9.71 3.51
C THR A 174 -5.79 9.40 3.31
N ASP A 175 -6.21 8.17 3.59
CA ASP A 175 -7.62 7.78 3.42
C ASP A 175 -8.08 6.93 4.60
N ASP A 176 -8.28 7.61 5.72
CA ASP A 176 -8.71 6.98 6.98
C ASP A 176 -10.11 6.34 6.86
N ASP A 177 -10.94 6.82 5.92
CA ASP A 177 -12.30 6.32 5.65
C ASP A 177 -12.38 5.34 4.47
N GLN A 178 -11.24 4.99 3.85
CA GLN A 178 -11.11 4.10 2.67
C GLN A 178 -11.96 4.55 1.45
N THR A 179 -12.33 5.82 1.35
CA THR A 179 -13.23 6.33 0.30
C THR A 179 -12.55 6.61 -1.03
N LEU A 180 -11.24 6.80 -1.02
CA LEU A 180 -10.38 7.19 -2.15
C LEU A 180 -9.55 6.02 -2.67
N TRP A 181 -9.07 5.15 -1.78
CA TRP A 181 -8.30 3.97 -2.12
C TRP A 181 -8.43 2.88 -1.04
N ALA A 182 -8.03 1.65 -1.39
CA ALA A 182 -7.89 0.56 -0.43
C ALA A 182 -6.68 -0.31 -0.77
N GLU A 183 -6.13 -0.98 0.24
CA GLU A 183 -5.17 -2.08 0.08
C GLU A 183 -5.94 -3.41 0.02
N GLU A 184 -5.80 -4.14 -1.09
CA GLU A 184 -6.45 -5.43 -1.35
C GLU A 184 -5.40 -6.47 -1.76
N GLY A 185 -4.93 -7.27 -0.81
CA GLY A 185 -3.83 -8.21 -1.03
C GLY A 185 -2.55 -7.48 -1.43
N ASP A 186 -1.93 -7.88 -2.54
CA ASP A 186 -0.70 -7.27 -3.09
C ASP A 186 -1.01 -6.06 -4.00
N TYR A 187 -2.20 -5.48 -3.90
CA TYR A 187 -2.64 -4.37 -4.73
C TYR A 187 -3.13 -3.19 -3.90
N VAL A 188 -2.91 -1.99 -4.44
CA VAL A 188 -3.67 -0.81 -4.07
C VAL A 188 -4.68 -0.53 -5.17
N VAL A 189 -5.93 -0.31 -4.78
CA VAL A 189 -7.07 -0.08 -5.67
C VAL A 189 -7.59 1.34 -5.47
N THR A 190 -7.91 2.03 -6.57
CA THR A 190 -8.39 3.41 -6.52
C THR A 190 -9.12 3.80 -7.80
N ASN A 191 -9.85 4.92 -7.74
CA ASN A 191 -10.41 5.62 -8.91
C ASN A 191 -9.64 6.93 -9.22
N ASP A 192 -8.77 7.38 -8.31
CA ASP A 192 -8.01 8.62 -8.42
C ASP A 192 -6.67 8.36 -9.12
N ILE A 193 -6.65 8.53 -10.44
CA ILE A 193 -5.49 8.20 -11.29
C ILE A 193 -5.02 9.41 -12.09
N ASP A 194 -3.73 9.44 -12.42
CA ASP A 194 -3.13 10.39 -13.35
C ASP A 194 -2.38 9.65 -14.45
N ASN A 195 -2.95 9.64 -15.66
CA ASN A 195 -2.38 8.99 -16.84
C ASN A 195 -1.89 7.56 -16.58
N ASP A 196 -2.79 6.68 -16.12
CA ASP A 196 -2.54 5.28 -15.75
C ASP A 196 -1.64 5.06 -14.54
N GLN A 197 -1.30 6.14 -13.83
CA GLN A 197 -0.30 6.10 -12.77
C GLN A 197 -0.81 6.74 -11.49
N ILE A 198 -0.21 6.33 -10.39
CA ILE A 198 -0.43 6.90 -9.06
C ILE A 198 0.90 7.12 -8.36
N HIS A 199 0.92 8.07 -7.44
CA HIS A 199 2.06 8.29 -6.55
C HIS A 199 1.73 7.73 -5.17
N VAL A 200 2.58 6.85 -4.66
CA VAL A 200 2.41 6.28 -3.32
C VAL A 200 3.56 6.68 -2.41
N ASN A 201 3.21 7.00 -1.16
CA ASN A 201 4.16 6.92 -0.05
C ASN A 201 3.82 5.67 0.73
N TYR A 202 4.82 4.87 1.09
CA TYR A 202 4.63 3.59 1.77
C TYR A 202 5.72 3.34 2.81
N ILE A 203 5.40 2.50 3.78
CA ILE A 203 6.36 2.01 4.78
C ILE A 203 7.02 0.75 4.24
N SER A 204 8.33 0.80 4.03
CA SER A 204 9.12 -0.33 3.58
C SER A 204 9.55 -1.25 4.73
N GLN A 205 9.75 -2.52 4.41
CA GLN A 205 10.20 -3.55 5.33
C GLN A 205 11.71 -3.42 5.55
N VAL A 206 12.11 -2.52 6.46
CA VAL A 206 13.52 -2.34 6.82
C VAL A 206 13.92 -3.43 7.83
N SER A 207 14.70 -4.40 7.37
CA SER A 207 15.12 -5.55 8.18
C SER A 207 16.38 -5.31 9.00
N ASP A 208 17.31 -4.48 8.51
CA ASP A 208 18.58 -4.22 9.20
C ASP A 208 18.33 -3.32 10.43
N PRO A 209 18.64 -3.81 11.64
CA PRO A 209 18.51 -2.99 12.84
C PRO A 209 19.30 -1.69 12.81
N ALA A 210 20.44 -1.64 12.11
CA ALA A 210 21.31 -0.46 12.03
C ALA A 210 20.57 0.76 11.48
N ASP A 211 19.59 0.54 10.61
CA ASP A 211 18.79 1.60 9.97
C ASP A 211 17.60 2.05 10.82
N TRP A 212 17.30 1.34 11.91
CA TRP A 212 16.15 1.65 12.76
C TRP A 212 16.38 2.88 13.61
N SER A 213 15.41 3.80 13.59
CA SER A 213 15.40 4.92 14.52
C SER A 213 15.32 4.46 15.99
N LYS A 214 15.91 5.24 16.91
CA LYS A 214 15.86 4.93 18.35
C LYS A 214 14.44 4.77 18.90
N LEU A 215 13.50 5.59 18.41
CA LEU A 215 12.09 5.52 18.82
C LEU A 215 11.43 4.23 18.32
N PHE A 216 11.74 3.80 17.09
CA PHE A 216 11.26 2.52 16.56
C PHE A 216 11.78 1.35 17.38
N ARG A 217 13.09 1.32 17.69
CA ARG A 217 13.69 0.30 18.56
C ARG A 217 12.97 0.21 19.89
N GLU A 218 12.71 1.36 20.53
CA GLU A 218 11.97 1.39 21.80
C GLU A 218 10.53 0.86 21.68
N CYS A 219 9.79 1.25 20.62
CA CYS A 219 8.46 0.70 20.35
C CYS A 219 8.48 -0.81 20.13
N LEU A 220 9.44 -1.32 19.36
CA LEU A 220 9.60 -2.75 19.12
C LEU A 220 9.93 -3.50 20.42
N THR A 221 10.83 -2.99 21.24
CA THR A 221 11.14 -3.54 22.57
C THR A 221 9.88 -3.60 23.44
N ILE A 222 9.08 -2.54 23.49
CA ILE A 222 7.83 -2.51 24.27
C ILE A 222 6.82 -3.52 23.72
N LYS A 223 6.69 -3.62 22.39
CA LYS A 223 5.79 -4.59 21.76
C LYS A 223 6.19 -6.02 22.11
N LEU A 224 7.48 -6.35 22.00
CA LEU A 224 8.01 -7.66 22.40
C LEU A 224 7.78 -7.91 23.90
N ALA A 225 8.07 -6.94 24.77
CA ALA A 225 7.81 -7.05 26.21
C ALA A 225 6.32 -7.32 26.52
N SER A 226 5.40 -6.75 25.75
CA SER A 226 3.96 -6.99 25.92
C SER A 226 3.57 -8.45 25.58
N GLU A 227 4.18 -9.06 24.57
CA GLU A 227 3.90 -10.46 24.22
C GLU A 227 4.61 -11.43 25.18
N LEU A 228 5.82 -11.08 25.64
CA LEU A 228 6.54 -11.82 26.67
C LEU A 228 5.84 -11.79 28.03
N ALA A 229 5.18 -10.68 28.38
CA ALA A 229 4.40 -10.59 29.61
C ALA A 229 3.25 -11.61 29.65
N MET A 230 2.62 -11.91 28.51
CA MET A 230 1.62 -12.97 28.44
C MET A 230 2.23 -14.35 28.44
N SER A 231 3.21 -14.60 27.57
CA SER A 231 3.76 -15.95 27.36
C SER A 231 4.57 -16.47 28.55
N ILE A 232 5.25 -15.59 29.29
CA ILE A 232 6.11 -15.98 30.41
C ILE A 232 5.43 -15.79 31.75
N LYS A 233 4.80 -14.62 31.97
CA LYS A 233 4.23 -14.26 33.28
C LYS A 233 2.75 -14.53 33.40
N GLU A 234 2.08 -14.85 32.29
CA GLU A 234 0.62 -15.02 32.23
C GLU A 234 -0.14 -13.79 32.79
N SER A 235 0.46 -12.58 32.66
CA SER A 235 -0.05 -11.36 33.27
C SER A 235 -0.71 -10.44 32.25
N LEU A 236 -2.05 -10.48 32.23
CA LEU A 236 -2.85 -9.60 31.39
C LEU A 236 -2.67 -8.11 31.75
N ASP A 237 -2.46 -7.80 33.02
CA ASP A 237 -2.30 -6.42 33.48
C ASP A 237 -0.97 -5.82 33.02
N GLU A 238 0.12 -6.60 33.04
CA GLU A 238 1.39 -6.17 32.45
C GLU A 238 1.27 -5.99 30.94
N LYS A 239 0.58 -6.89 30.21
CA LYS A 239 0.33 -6.70 28.77
C LYS A 239 -0.39 -5.38 28.50
N LYS A 240 -1.45 -5.09 29.26
CA LYS A 240 -2.23 -3.84 29.13
C LYS A 240 -1.36 -2.62 29.41
N MET A 241 -0.53 -2.68 30.45
CA MET A 241 0.42 -1.61 30.80
C MET A 241 1.38 -1.33 29.63
N TRP A 242 2.02 -2.36 29.06
CA TRP A 242 2.94 -2.20 27.94
C TRP A 242 2.24 -1.72 26.67
N THR A 243 1.04 -2.22 26.38
CA THR A 243 0.25 -1.76 25.23
C THR A 243 -0.09 -0.27 25.34
N LYS A 244 -0.44 0.21 26.55
CA LYS A 244 -0.68 1.63 26.82
C LYS A 244 0.60 2.47 26.65
N HIS A 245 1.75 1.95 27.07
CA HIS A 245 3.03 2.62 26.85
C HIS A 245 3.39 2.67 25.36
N LEU A 246 3.13 1.59 24.61
CA LEU A 246 3.32 1.56 23.16
C LEU A 246 2.49 2.64 22.46
N ASP A 247 1.20 2.76 22.79
CA ASP A 247 0.31 3.81 22.26
C ASP A 247 0.86 5.22 22.53
N TYR A 248 1.38 5.46 23.74
CA TYR A 248 2.01 6.74 24.07
C TYR A 248 3.24 7.04 23.18
N LYS A 249 4.09 6.04 22.94
CA LYS A 249 5.28 6.20 22.08
C LYS A 249 4.93 6.35 20.61
N LEU A 250 3.91 5.63 20.12
CA LEU A 250 3.40 5.78 18.76
C LEU A 250 2.87 7.21 18.53
N LYS A 251 2.13 7.78 19.49
CA LYS A 251 1.69 9.19 19.42
C LYS A 251 2.87 10.17 19.28
N GLN A 252 3.99 9.91 19.96
CA GLN A 252 5.22 10.70 19.78
C GLN A 252 5.81 10.55 18.37
N ALA A 253 5.78 9.33 17.80
CA ALA A 253 6.22 9.08 16.43
C ALA A 253 5.37 9.86 15.41
N PHE A 254 4.05 9.87 15.58
CA PHE A 254 3.13 10.66 14.76
C PHE A 254 3.38 12.16 14.87
N ALA A 255 3.55 12.68 16.09
CA ALA A 255 3.81 14.10 16.32
C ALA A 255 5.11 14.56 15.63
N ARG A 256 6.17 13.76 15.71
CA ARG A 256 7.45 14.05 15.06
C ARG A 256 7.32 14.12 13.53
N ASN A 257 6.57 13.19 12.94
CA ASN A 257 6.35 13.20 11.49
C ASN A 257 5.47 14.38 11.04
N ALA A 258 4.54 14.83 11.87
CA ALA A 258 3.74 16.04 11.60
C ALA A 258 4.61 17.31 11.61
N ASP A 259 5.57 17.41 12.53
CA ASP A 259 6.52 18.54 12.60
C ASP A 259 7.48 18.55 11.39
N ASP A 260 7.96 17.38 10.96
CA ASP A 260 8.81 17.24 9.76
C ASP A 260 8.07 17.60 8.44
N GLY A 261 6.73 17.49 8.43
CA GLY A 261 5.88 17.90 7.30
C GLY A 261 5.49 19.39 7.28
N ASN A 262 5.77 20.14 8.36
CA ASN A 262 5.26 21.50 8.57
C ASN A 262 6.31 22.62 8.40
N THR A 263 7.48 22.36 7.81
CA THR A 263 8.53 23.40 7.61
C THR A 263 8.23 24.43 6.52
N VAL A 264 7.00 24.53 6.00
CA VAL A 264 6.58 25.60 5.06
C VAL A 264 5.60 26.61 5.67
N LYS A 265 5.39 26.60 6.99
CA LYS A 265 4.61 27.66 7.66
C LYS A 265 5.43 28.34 8.73
N ASN A 266 6.27 29.27 8.30
CA ASN A 266 6.45 30.62 8.86
C ASN A 266 7.61 31.30 8.13
N ILE A 267 7.39 31.67 6.85
CA ILE A 267 8.08 32.84 6.31
C ILE A 267 7.56 34.01 7.13
N ASP A 268 8.42 34.43 8.06
CA ASP A 268 8.51 35.73 8.70
C ASP A 268 7.53 36.80 8.18
N THR A 269 6.37 36.93 8.84
CA THR A 269 5.51 38.12 8.73
C THR A 269 5.84 39.17 9.79
N SER A 270 7.02 39.15 10.41
CA SER A 270 7.46 40.24 11.32
C SER A 270 7.86 41.51 10.57
N ARG A 271 7.69 41.58 9.25
CA ARG A 271 7.54 42.85 8.55
C ARG A 271 6.16 43.44 8.84
N SER A 272 6.02 44.03 10.02
CA SER A 272 4.98 45.01 10.31
C SER A 272 5.04 46.10 9.25
N SER A 273 4.13 46.03 8.27
CA SER A 273 3.84 47.10 7.35
C SER A 273 3.16 48.23 8.12
N THR A 274 3.95 49.02 8.84
CA THR A 274 3.49 50.24 9.50
C THR A 274 4.33 51.40 8.97
N GLY A 275 3.88 51.99 7.87
CA GLY A 275 4.59 53.09 7.20
C GLY A 275 3.68 54.12 6.54
N TRP A 276 2.39 54.16 6.86
CA TRP A 276 1.42 55.09 6.26
C TRP A 276 0.64 55.94 7.27
N GLN A 277 1.26 56.28 8.40
CA GLN A 277 0.75 57.36 9.26
C GLN A 277 1.85 58.37 9.58
N LYS A 278 1.59 59.61 9.13
CA LYS A 278 2.21 60.90 9.49
C LYS A 278 3.46 61.34 8.72
N ALA A 279 3.22 62.07 7.64
CA ALA A 279 3.82 63.39 7.46
C ALA A 279 2.81 64.28 6.72
N GLY A 280 2.24 65.26 7.43
CA GLY A 280 1.53 66.37 6.81
C GLY A 280 2.49 67.53 6.59
N ARG A 281 2.51 68.06 5.36
CA ARG A 281 2.63 69.47 4.96
C ARG A 281 2.64 69.55 3.45
#